data_AF-A0A2V8YJR0-F1
#
_entry.id   AF-A0A2V8YJR0-F1
#
_cell.length_a   1.000
_cell.length_b   1.000
_cell.length_c   1.000
_cell.angle_alpha   90.00
_cell.angle_beta   90.00
_cell.angle_gamma   90.00
#
_symmetry.space_group_name_H-M   'P 1'
#
loop_
_entity.id
_entity.type
_entity.pdbx_description
1 polymer ?
#
loop_
_entity_poly.entity_id
_entity_poly.type
_entity_poly.pdbx_seq_one_letter_code
_entity_poly.pdbx_strand_id
1 'polypeptide(L)'
;MLRFLPVGQLSPFMFICPSVIMTPRLQSAIDKGLEKLRKREFDQARKHFEKAGKMALGNPDVQYLLGMLEYVQQHFEAARGEFDLALSIYPSHERSLLALGELELRQGDPAAAAQSLEKAYQVNGARTSCLPMPTCNRRILGRHCVTPRGLRKRQKSRVRPRGYS
;
A
#
# COMPACT_ATOMS: atom_id res chain seq x y z
N MET A 1 -48.59 3.09 34.97
CA MET A 1 -48.53 3.87 33.71
C MET A 1 -47.06 4.17 33.41
N LEU A 2 -46.39 3.28 32.69
CA LEU A 2 -44.99 3.42 32.28
C LEU A 2 -44.93 4.20 30.97
N ARG A 3 -44.27 5.36 30.99
CA ARG A 3 -44.05 6.21 29.80
C ARG A 3 -42.95 5.60 28.93
N PHE A 4 -43.34 5.17 27.74
CA PHE A 4 -42.48 4.94 26.59
C PHE A 4 -41.75 6.25 26.23
N LEU A 5 -40.42 6.23 26.25
CA LEU A 5 -39.54 7.23 25.64
C LEU A 5 -38.67 6.50 24.60
N PRO A 6 -38.97 6.57 23.29
CA PRO A 6 -38.13 6.00 22.27
C PRO A 6 -37.27 7.11 21.66
N VAL A 7 -36.02 7.24 22.09
CA VAL A 7 -35.01 7.99 21.33
C VAL A 7 -33.68 7.27 21.45
N GLY A 8 -33.49 6.25 20.60
CA GLY A 8 -32.17 5.84 20.17
C GLY A 8 -31.57 6.97 19.32
N GLN A 9 -30.89 7.91 19.97
CA GLN A 9 -30.03 8.89 19.33
C GLN A 9 -28.67 8.88 20.02
N LEU A 10 -27.76 8.12 19.45
CA LEU A 10 -26.32 8.42 19.45
C LEU A 10 -25.81 8.10 18.04
N SER A 11 -26.16 9.03 17.15
CA SER A 11 -25.45 9.50 15.95
C SER A 11 -24.60 8.51 15.10
N PRO A 12 -24.95 8.28 13.81
CA PRO A 12 -24.09 7.63 12.81
C PRO A 12 -23.01 8.58 12.23
N PHE A 13 -22.56 9.59 12.99
CA PHE A 13 -21.70 10.68 12.53
C PHE A 13 -20.24 10.55 13.02
N MET A 14 -19.66 9.35 12.91
CA MET A 14 -18.21 9.19 13.01
C MET A 14 -17.56 8.77 11.69
N PHE A 15 -18.19 9.16 10.57
CA PHE A 15 -17.49 9.40 9.31
C PHE A 15 -16.94 10.82 9.30
N ILE A 16 -16.08 11.15 10.27
CA ILE A 16 -15.07 12.16 10.02
C ILE A 16 -14.06 11.41 9.17
N CYS A 17 -14.13 11.58 7.85
CA CYS A 17 -12.95 11.41 7.03
C CYS A 17 -12.11 12.65 7.31
N PRO A 18 -11.10 12.64 8.21
CA PRO A 18 -10.08 13.64 8.10
C PRO A 18 -9.48 13.38 6.73
N SER A 19 -9.74 14.28 5.79
CA SER A 19 -8.85 14.46 4.65
C SER A 19 -7.44 14.34 5.22
N VAL A 20 -6.67 13.38 4.69
CA VAL A 20 -5.29 13.10 5.11
C VAL A 20 -4.51 14.39 4.92
N ILE A 21 -4.49 15.23 5.94
CA ILE A 21 -3.70 16.44 5.99
C ILE A 21 -2.44 16.01 6.74
N MET A 22 -1.38 15.73 5.98
CA MET A 22 -0.04 15.75 6.54
C MET A 22 0.20 17.15 7.11
N THR A 23 -0.10 17.33 8.39
CA THR A 23 0.31 18.53 9.10
C THR A 23 1.83 18.51 9.23
N PRO A 24 2.53 19.65 9.11
CA PRO A 24 4.00 19.68 9.25
C PRO A 24 4.45 19.16 10.64
N ARG A 25 3.58 19.25 11.65
CA ARG A 25 3.83 18.67 12.97
C ARG A 25 3.80 17.15 12.97
N LEU A 26 2.90 16.52 12.22
CA LEU A 26 2.86 15.06 12.04
C LEU A 26 4.11 14.57 11.31
N GLN A 27 4.50 15.26 10.23
CA GLN A 27 5.72 14.92 9.47
C GLN A 27 6.95 14.94 10.38
N SER A 28 7.12 16.03 11.14
CA SER A 28 8.24 16.15 12.09
C SER A 28 8.26 15.03 13.15
N ALA A 29 7.10 14.57 13.61
CA ALA A 29 7.03 13.47 14.57
C ALA A 29 7.47 12.14 13.93
N ILE A 30 7.07 11.88 12.69
CA ILE A 30 7.48 10.72 11.90
C ILE A 30 8.98 10.74 11.62
N ASP A 31 9.52 11.88 11.19
CA ASP A 31 10.95 12.04 10.88
C ASP A 31 11.82 11.75 12.10
N LYS A 32 11.42 12.26 13.27
CA LYS A 32 12.07 11.98 14.55
C LYS A 32 11.99 10.49 14.90
N GLY A 33 10.83 9.85 14.71
CA GLY A 33 10.69 8.41 14.93
C GLY A 33 11.62 7.59 14.04
N LEU A 34 11.73 7.96 12.75
CA LEU A 34 12.62 7.31 11.80
C LEU A 34 14.10 7.53 12.13
N GLU A 35 14.49 8.72 12.57
CA GLU A 35 15.85 9.00 13.04
C GLU A 35 16.22 8.10 14.24
N LYS A 36 15.29 7.95 15.19
CA LYS A 36 15.47 7.07 16.36
C LYS A 36 15.55 5.60 15.96
N LEU A 37 14.75 5.17 14.98
CA LEU A 37 14.82 3.81 14.44
C LEU A 37 16.18 3.55 13.78
N ARG A 38 16.73 4.51 13.02
CA ARG A 38 18.09 4.42 12.45
C ARG A 38 19.17 4.32 13.53
N LYS A 39 18.97 4.98 14.66
CA LYS A 39 19.85 4.91 15.84
C LYS A 39 19.65 3.64 16.69
N ARG A 40 18.74 2.74 16.30
CA ARG A 40 18.31 1.55 17.06
C ARG A 40 17.72 1.87 18.44
N GLU A 41 17.24 3.10 18.64
CA GLU A 41 16.56 3.53 19.87
C GLU A 41 15.06 3.22 19.77
N PHE A 42 14.69 1.94 19.88
CA PHE A 42 13.33 1.45 19.58
C PHE A 42 12.26 2.03 20.51
N ASP A 43 12.53 2.15 21.82
CA ASP A 43 11.59 2.73 22.78
C ASP A 43 11.28 4.20 22.49
N GLN A 44 12.30 4.96 22.08
CA GLN A 44 12.11 6.36 21.72
C GLN A 44 11.38 6.50 20.39
N ALA A 45 11.71 5.65 19.41
CA ALA A 45 11.00 5.59 18.13
C ALA A 45 9.51 5.31 18.34
N ARG A 46 9.16 4.34 19.19
CA ARG A 46 7.78 4.01 19.58
C ARG A 46 7.05 5.25 20.10
N LYS A 47 7.63 5.95 21.07
CA LYS A 47 7.02 7.17 21.65
C LYS A 47 6.76 8.25 20.59
N HIS A 48 7.64 8.40 19.60
CA HIS A 48 7.45 9.37 18.52
C HIS A 48 6.35 8.95 17.54
N PHE A 49 6.26 7.66 17.19
CA PHE A 49 5.19 7.14 16.34
C PHE A 49 3.84 7.11 17.05
N GLU A 50 3.77 6.79 18.34
CA GLU A 50 2.53 6.88 19.13
C GLU A 50 2.02 8.32 19.21
N LYS A 51 2.92 9.30 19.37
CA LYS A 51 2.55 10.72 19.29
C LYS A 51 1.98 11.06 17.90
N ALA A 52 2.58 10.54 16.84
CA ALA A 52 2.06 10.70 15.48
C ALA A 52 0.66 10.06 15.34
N GLY A 53 0.42 8.90 15.94
CA GLY A 53 -0.87 8.21 15.91
C GLY A 53 -1.97 8.96 16.66
N LYS A 54 -1.62 9.61 17.78
CA LYS A 54 -2.54 10.50 18.52
C LYS A 54 -2.93 11.76 17.72
N MET A 55 -2.04 12.24 16.87
CA MET A 55 -2.28 13.41 16.03
C MET A 55 -3.11 13.08 14.79
N ALA A 56 -2.94 11.87 14.25
CA ALA A 56 -3.63 11.40 13.06
C ALA A 56 -4.26 10.03 13.32
N LEU A 57 -5.34 10.04 14.10
CA LEU A 57 -6.15 8.86 14.36
C LEU A 57 -6.80 8.43 13.05
N GLY A 58 -6.32 7.33 12.46
CA GLY A 58 -6.76 6.84 11.15
C GLY A 58 -5.80 7.12 9.99
N ASN A 59 -4.52 7.39 10.25
CA ASN A 59 -3.51 7.38 9.18
C ASN A 59 -2.86 5.99 9.04
N PRO A 60 -3.06 5.27 7.91
CA PRO A 60 -2.46 3.96 7.70
C PRO A 60 -0.92 4.01 7.62
N ASP A 61 -0.33 5.15 7.26
CA ASP A 61 1.13 5.31 7.21
C ASP A 61 1.77 5.22 8.59
N VAL A 62 1.14 5.83 9.60
CA VAL A 62 1.67 5.82 10.97
C VAL A 62 1.56 4.42 11.56
N GLN A 63 0.45 3.74 11.29
CA GLN A 63 0.22 2.37 11.71
C GLN A 63 1.22 1.40 11.04
N TYR A 64 1.50 1.61 9.75
CA TYR A 64 2.57 0.90 9.05
C TYR A 64 3.95 1.11 9.70
N LEU A 65 4.28 2.34 10.12
CA LEU A 65 5.56 2.63 10.78
C LEU A 65 5.69 1.96 12.15
N LEU A 66 4.59 1.85 12.92
CA LEU A 66 4.55 1.08 14.16
C LEU A 66 4.77 -0.42 13.89
N GLY A 67 4.12 -0.98 12.87
CA GLY A 67 4.36 -2.37 12.45
C GLY A 67 5.80 -2.62 12.00
N MET A 68 6.40 -1.68 11.25
CA MET A 68 7.81 -1.76 10.87
C MET A 68 8.76 -1.69 12.07
N LEU A 69 8.42 -0.92 13.10
CA LEU A 69 9.20 -0.86 14.33
C LEU A 69 9.19 -2.22 15.05
N GLU A 70 8.04 -2.89 15.11
CA GLU A 70 7.93 -4.26 15.67
C GLU A 70 8.67 -5.28 14.82
N TYR A 71 8.58 -5.15 13.50
CA TYR A 71 9.26 -6.01 12.55
C TYR A 71 10.78 -5.98 12.73
N VAL A 72 11.36 -4.79 12.90
CA VAL A 72 12.80 -4.61 13.15
C VAL A 72 13.20 -5.17 14.51
N GLN A 73 12.31 -5.14 15.50
CA GLN A 73 12.50 -5.78 16.81
C GLN A 73 12.25 -7.30 16.79
N GLN A 74 11.92 -7.88 15.62
CA GLN A 74 11.59 -9.29 15.44
C GLN A 74 10.30 -9.74 16.15
N HIS A 75 9.44 -8.81 16.54
CA HIS A 75 8.11 -9.11 17.07
C HIS A 75 7.11 -9.31 15.93
N PHE A 76 7.24 -10.42 15.20
CA PHE A 76 6.46 -10.66 13.97
C PHE A 76 4.94 -10.71 14.20
N GLU A 77 4.49 -11.31 15.31
CA GLU A 77 3.05 -11.36 15.63
C GLU A 77 2.47 -9.95 15.90
N ALA A 78 3.22 -9.12 16.64
CA ALA A 78 2.81 -7.73 16.90
C ALA A 78 2.84 -6.90 15.60
N ALA A 79 3.87 -7.08 14.77
CA ALA A 79 3.98 -6.42 13.48
C ALA A 79 2.80 -6.75 12.56
N ARG A 80 2.39 -8.03 12.52
CA ARG A 80 1.22 -8.49 11.76
C ARG A 80 -0.05 -7.76 12.20
N GLY A 81 -0.31 -7.70 13.51
CA GLY A 81 -1.47 -6.99 14.05
C GLY A 81 -1.48 -5.49 13.69
N GLU A 82 -0.33 -4.83 13.75
CA GLU A 82 -0.20 -3.43 13.34
C GLU A 82 -0.46 -3.25 11.82
N PHE A 83 0.05 -4.14 10.98
CA PHE A 83 -0.22 -4.08 9.53
C PHE A 83 -1.69 -4.37 9.19
N ASP A 84 -2.33 -5.33 9.86
CA ASP A 84 -3.76 -5.62 9.71
C ASP A 84 -4.63 -4.43 10.12
N LEU A 85 -4.25 -3.71 11.17
CA LEU A 85 -4.90 -2.45 11.56
C LEU A 85 -4.73 -1.38 10.47
N ALA A 86 -3.55 -1.26 9.86
CA ALA A 86 -3.31 -0.33 8.76
C ALA A 86 -4.19 -0.66 7.54
N LEU A 87 -4.37 -1.94 7.23
CA LEU A 87 -5.26 -2.39 6.16
C LEU A 87 -6.75 -2.24 6.50
N SER A 88 -7.10 -2.33 7.78
CA SER A 88 -8.47 -2.05 8.23
C SER A 88 -8.85 -0.59 8.03
N ILE A 89 -7.89 0.33 8.16
CA ILE A 89 -8.06 1.76 7.86
C ILE A 89 -8.09 2.01 6.35
N TYR A 90 -7.11 1.47 5.62
CA TYR A 90 -7.00 1.61 4.18
C TYR A 90 -6.65 0.27 3.52
N PRO A 91 -7.65 -0.48 3.01
CA PRO A 91 -7.44 -1.82 2.45
C PRO A 91 -6.50 -1.87 1.24
N SER A 92 -6.38 -0.74 0.53
CA SER A 92 -5.50 -0.58 -0.63
C SER A 92 -4.15 0.03 -0.26
N HIS A 93 -3.71 -0.08 1.01
CA HIS A 93 -2.41 0.44 1.42
C HIS A 93 -1.27 -0.45 0.90
N GLU A 94 -0.68 -0.05 -0.22
CA GLU A 94 0.41 -0.75 -0.89
C GLU A 94 1.54 -1.16 0.08
N ARG A 95 2.07 -0.21 0.87
CA ARG A 95 3.20 -0.47 1.77
C ARG A 95 2.88 -1.51 2.84
N SER A 96 1.67 -1.52 3.39
CA SER A 96 1.26 -2.53 4.38
C SER A 96 1.05 -3.90 3.74
N LEU A 97 0.49 -3.96 2.52
CA LEU A 97 0.33 -5.23 1.79
C LEU A 97 1.69 -5.85 1.44
N LEU A 98 2.67 -5.04 1.03
CA LEU A 98 4.03 -5.49 0.78
C LEU A 98 4.71 -6.01 2.06
N ALA A 99 4.58 -5.27 3.17
CA ALA A 99 5.18 -5.68 4.44
C ALA A 99 4.56 -6.95 5.01
N LEU A 100 3.24 -7.14 4.86
CA LEU A 100 2.60 -8.43 5.20
C LEU A 100 3.11 -9.56 4.32
N GLY A 101 3.25 -9.34 3.02
CA GLY A 101 3.82 -10.35 2.12
C GLY A 101 5.26 -10.74 2.52
N GLU A 102 6.11 -9.78 2.87
CA GLU A 102 7.46 -10.06 3.37
C GLU A 102 7.44 -10.82 4.70
N LEU A 103 6.55 -10.43 5.61
CA LEU A 103 6.37 -11.08 6.90
C LEU A 103 5.88 -12.54 6.75
N GLU A 104 4.90 -12.79 5.88
CA GLU A 104 4.38 -14.12 5.59
C GLU A 104 5.44 -15.03 4.95
N LEU A 105 6.30 -14.48 4.08
CA LEU A 105 7.46 -15.22 3.56
C LEU A 105 8.44 -15.62 4.66
N ARG A 106 8.67 -14.75 5.65
CA ARG A 106 9.53 -15.08 6.80
C ARG A 106 8.89 -16.08 7.76
N GLN A 107 7.57 -16.05 7.91
CA GLN A 107 6.82 -17.01 8.72
C GLN A 107 6.74 -18.40 8.06
N GLY A 108 7.05 -18.50 6.75
CA GLY A 108 7.06 -19.76 6.01
C GLY A 108 5.76 -20.05 5.26
N ASP A 109 4.91 -19.04 5.06
CA ASP A 109 3.62 -19.14 4.37
C ASP A 109 3.66 -18.45 2.98
N PRO A 110 4.35 -19.02 1.99
CA PRO A 110 4.50 -18.41 0.67
C PRO A 110 3.17 -18.29 -0.09
N ALA A 111 2.20 -19.15 0.21
CA ALA A 111 0.87 -19.10 -0.40
C ALA A 111 0.08 -17.85 0.02
N ALA A 112 0.13 -17.49 1.31
CA ALA A 112 -0.49 -16.28 1.83
C ALA A 112 0.25 -15.04 1.29
N ALA A 113 1.59 -15.08 1.32
CA ALA A 113 2.42 -14.01 0.79
C ALA A 113 2.13 -13.70 -0.68
N ALA A 114 1.95 -14.72 -1.52
CA ALA A 114 1.61 -14.53 -2.93
C ALA A 114 0.30 -13.75 -3.10
N GLN A 115 -0.72 -14.02 -2.29
CA GLN A 115 -1.99 -13.30 -2.33
C GLN A 115 -1.84 -11.84 -1.88
N SER A 116 -1.11 -11.60 -0.79
CA SER A 116 -0.84 -10.26 -0.25
C SER A 116 -0.05 -9.40 -1.26
N LEU A 117 0.99 -9.99 -1.87
CA LEU A 117 1.81 -9.34 -2.90
C LEU A 117 1.04 -9.12 -4.21
N GLU A 118 0.17 -10.05 -4.61
CA GLU A 118 -0.68 -9.88 -5.78
C GLU A 118 -1.63 -8.69 -5.59
N LYS A 119 -2.25 -8.56 -4.41
CA LYS A 119 -3.07 -7.39 -4.06
C LYS A 119 -2.24 -6.09 -4.12
N ALA A 120 -1.03 -6.09 -3.56
CA ALA A 120 -0.14 -4.93 -3.65
C ALA A 120 0.18 -4.56 -5.11
N TYR A 121 0.43 -5.55 -5.96
CA TYR A 121 0.66 -5.35 -7.38
C TYR A 121 -0.59 -4.80 -8.09
N GLN A 122 -1.78 -5.26 -7.75
CA GLN A 122 -3.03 -4.74 -8.32
C GLN A 122 -3.26 -3.27 -7.93
N VAL A 123 -2.97 -2.88 -6.69
CA VAL A 123 -3.05 -1.48 -6.25
C VAL A 123 -2.08 -0.58 -7.03
N ASN A 124 -0.83 -1.01 -7.22
CA ASN A 124 0.16 -0.27 -8.00
C ASN A 124 -0.10 -0.30 -9.51
N GLY A 125 -0.54 -1.44 -10.01
CA GLY A 125 -0.94 -1.69 -11.39
C GLY A 125 -2.13 -0.83 -11.77
N ALA A 126 -3.10 -0.65 -10.87
CA ALA A 126 -4.22 0.27 -11.05
C ALA A 126 -3.77 1.74 -11.11
N ARG A 127 -2.65 2.10 -10.44
CA ARG A 127 -2.04 3.43 -10.51
C ARG A 127 -1.31 3.69 -11.83
N THR A 128 -0.79 2.62 -12.45
CA THR A 128 -0.13 2.63 -13.76
C THR A 128 -1.08 2.31 -14.93
N SER A 129 -2.32 1.87 -14.66
CA SER A 129 -3.32 1.51 -15.66
C SER A 129 -4.16 2.67 -16.20
N CYS A 130 -3.71 3.93 -16.02
CA CYS A 130 -4.09 5.00 -16.96
C CYS A 130 -3.35 4.87 -18.31
N LEU A 131 -3.14 3.63 -18.77
CA LEU A 131 -3.02 3.28 -20.18
C LEU A 131 -4.27 2.47 -20.52
N PRO A 132 -5.01 2.82 -21.57
CA PRO A 132 -6.32 2.25 -21.82
C PRO A 132 -6.16 0.77 -22.18
N MET A 133 -6.57 -0.13 -21.29
CA MET A 133 -6.83 -1.52 -21.67
C MET A 133 -8.34 -1.71 -21.68
N PRO A 134 -8.99 -1.71 -22.86
CA PRO A 134 -10.37 -2.13 -22.92
C PRO A 134 -10.39 -3.64 -22.72
N THR A 135 -11.01 -4.05 -21.62
CA THR A 135 -11.75 -5.31 -21.50
C THR A 135 -11.06 -6.55 -22.09
N CYS A 136 -10.22 -7.19 -21.28
CA CYS A 136 -10.02 -8.63 -21.40
C CYS A 136 -11.34 -9.32 -21.03
N ASN A 137 -12.19 -9.60 -22.02
CA ASN A 137 -13.30 -10.54 -21.86
C ASN A 137 -12.89 -11.87 -22.50
N ARG A 138 -12.65 -12.85 -21.64
CA ARG A 138 -12.27 -14.22 -21.97
C ARG A 138 -13.44 -14.90 -22.68
N ARG A 139 -13.32 -15.17 -23.98
CA ARG A 139 -14.10 -16.26 -24.62
C ARG A 139 -13.42 -16.83 -25.87
N ILE A 140 -12.83 -18.01 -25.66
CA ILE A 140 -12.88 -19.19 -26.55
C ILE A 140 -12.20 -19.04 -27.94
N LEU A 141 -11.19 -19.91 -28.12
CA LEU A 141 -10.49 -20.33 -29.34
C LEU A 141 -9.22 -19.55 -29.73
N GLY A 142 -8.13 -20.31 -29.80
CA GLY A 142 -6.78 -19.83 -30.03
C GLY A 142 -6.62 -19.13 -31.37
N ARG A 143 -5.89 -18.02 -31.34
CA ARG A 143 -4.96 -17.53 -32.37
C ARG A 143 -4.47 -16.13 -31.95
N HIS A 144 -3.14 -16.02 -31.83
CA HIS A 144 -2.33 -14.79 -31.94
C HIS A 144 -2.58 -13.62 -30.97
N CYS A 145 -1.70 -13.48 -29.99
CA CYS A 145 -1.41 -12.17 -29.38
C CYS A 145 -0.69 -11.29 -30.42
N VAL A 146 -1.36 -10.26 -30.94
CA VAL A 146 -0.73 -9.23 -31.78
C VAL A 146 -0.21 -8.13 -30.86
N THR A 147 1.10 -7.93 -30.86
CA THR A 147 1.77 -6.81 -30.17
C THR A 147 1.44 -5.46 -30.84
N PRO A 148 1.52 -4.33 -30.12
CA PRO A 148 1.19 -3.04 -30.69
C PRO A 148 2.27 -2.59 -31.70
N ARG A 149 1.96 -2.75 -33.00
CA ARG A 149 2.60 -2.02 -34.09
C ARG A 149 2.23 -0.54 -33.97
N GLY A 150 3.20 0.34 -33.70
CA GLY A 150 2.89 1.77 -33.73
C GLY A 150 3.97 2.82 -33.48
N LEU A 151 5.27 2.48 -33.42
CA LEU A 151 6.33 3.49 -33.42
C LEU A 151 7.31 3.24 -34.56
N ARG A 152 6.95 3.67 -35.78
CA ARG A 152 7.91 4.00 -36.85
C ARG A 152 7.38 5.17 -37.66
N LYS A 153 7.56 6.39 -37.13
CA LYS A 153 7.71 7.55 -38.02
C LYS A 153 9.08 7.42 -38.69
N ARG A 154 9.03 7.01 -39.97
CA ARG A 154 10.00 7.20 -41.04
C ARG A 154 11.20 8.11 -40.68
N GLN A 155 12.37 7.51 -40.45
CA GLN A 155 13.64 8.11 -40.89
C GLN A 155 14.02 7.42 -42.21
N LYS A 156 13.81 8.16 -43.30
CA LYS A 156 14.09 7.75 -44.67
C LYS A 156 15.61 7.60 -44.86
N SER A 157 16.00 6.42 -45.35
CA SER A 157 17.00 6.17 -46.40
C SER A 157 18.42 6.76 -46.26
N ARG A 158 19.40 5.88 -46.04
CA ARG A 158 20.52 5.59 -46.99
C ARG A 158 21.58 4.71 -46.33
N VAL A 159 21.66 3.43 -46.72
CA VAL A 159 22.93 2.70 -46.86
C VAL A 159 22.76 1.78 -48.08
N ARG A 160 23.56 1.99 -49.13
CA ARG A 160 23.61 1.14 -50.35
C ARG A 160 24.40 -0.15 -50.05
N PRO A 161 24.12 -1.27 -50.73
CA PRO A 161 24.79 -2.55 -50.44
C PRO A 161 26.16 -2.62 -51.14
N ARG A 162 27.16 -3.19 -50.45
CA ARG A 162 28.36 -3.77 -51.08
C ARG A 162 28.07 -5.23 -51.37
N GLY A 163 27.92 -5.57 -52.65
CA GLY A 163 28.02 -6.94 -53.14
C GLY A 163 29.37 -7.10 -53.83
N TYR A 164 30.14 -8.09 -53.38
CA TYR A 164 31.33 -8.58 -54.07
C TYR A 164 30.91 -9.70 -55.02
N SER A 165 31.27 -9.57 -56.29
CA SER A 165 31.50 -10.64 -57.26
C SER A 165 32.53 -10.12 -58.24
#